data_AF-A0A652LAH5-F1
#
_entry.id   AF-A0A652LAH5-F1
#
_cell.length_a   1.000
_cell.length_b   1.000
_cell.length_c   1.000
_cell.angle_alpha   90.00
_cell.angle_beta   90.00
_cell.angle_gamma   90.00
#
_symmetry.space_group_name_H-M   'P 1'
#
loop_
_entity.id
_entity.type
_entity.pdbx_description
1 polymer ?
#
loop_
_entity_poly.entity_id
_entity_poly.type
_entity_poly.pdbx_seq_one_letter_code
_entity_poly.pdbx_strand_id
1 'polypeptide(L)'
;PALYMTLCLDQDQERAHHRMRSSVERYYDAPLERVAAVQCLFAGTVRQAADHLAGYVQAGARHLVIRLATDDHEAGLEELADQLLPLLRRETR
;
A
#
# COMPACT_ATOMS: atom_id res chain seq x y z
N PRO A 1 14.28 -11.98 1.91
CA PRO A 1 14.06 -10.70 1.19
C PRO A 1 12.96 -9.87 1.86
N ALA A 2 13.08 -8.55 1.83
CA ALA A 2 12.10 -7.63 2.39
C ALA A 2 11.55 -6.69 1.30
N LEU A 3 10.26 -6.36 1.38
CA LEU A 3 9.61 -5.33 0.58
C LEU A 3 9.30 -4.14 1.48
N TYR A 4 9.69 -2.93 1.06
CA TYR A 4 9.16 -1.70 1.61
C TYR A 4 8.19 -1.08 0.60
N MET A 5 6.96 -0.79 1.02
CA MET A 5 5.93 -0.23 0.14
C MET A 5 5.11 0.83 0.84
N THR A 6 4.77 1.90 0.11
CA THR A 6 3.74 2.85 0.53
C THR A 6 2.38 2.39 0.02
N LEU A 7 1.40 2.23 0.92
CA LEU A 7 0.03 1.83 0.59
C LEU A 7 -0.95 2.97 0.87
N CYS A 8 -1.86 3.23 -0.07
CA CYS A 8 -3.06 4.03 0.16
C CYS A 8 -4.29 3.16 -0.14
N LEU A 9 -5.12 2.93 0.87
CA LEU A 9 -6.33 2.12 0.74
C LEU A 9 -7.56 3.03 0.68
N ASP A 10 -8.47 2.69 -0.22
CA ASP A 10 -9.80 3.30 -0.29
C ASP A 10 -10.77 2.29 -0.94
N GLN A 11 -12.07 2.41 -0.67
CA GLN A 11 -13.10 1.60 -1.33
C GLN A 11 -13.23 1.94 -2.82
N ASP A 12 -12.77 3.12 -3.23
CA ASP A 12 -12.72 3.57 -4.62
C ASP A 12 -11.27 3.78 -5.07
N GLN A 13 -10.90 3.14 -6.16
CA GLN A 13 -9.53 3.16 -6.67
C GLN A 13 -9.06 4.57 -7.04
N GLU A 14 -9.90 5.38 -7.69
CA GLU A 14 -9.53 6.74 -8.11
C GLU A 14 -9.32 7.63 -6.90
N ARG A 15 -10.17 7.51 -5.87
CA ARG A 15 -9.96 8.20 -4.59
C ARG A 15 -8.64 7.81 -3.93
N ALA A 16 -8.29 6.52 -3.92
CA ALA A 16 -7.01 6.07 -3.40
C ALA A 16 -5.84 6.71 -4.16
N HIS A 17 -5.89 6.78 -5.49
CA HIS A 17 -4.84 7.42 -6.30
C HIS A 17 -4.72 8.91 -6.01
N HIS A 18 -5.83 9.64 -5.90
CA HIS A 18 -5.83 11.06 -5.55
C HIS A 18 -5.26 11.32 -4.15
N ARG A 19 -5.60 10.47 -3.17
CA ARG A 19 -5.07 10.54 -1.80
C ARG A 19 -3.58 10.22 -1.77
N MET A 20 -3.13 9.17 -2.46
CA MET A 20 -1.72 8.82 -2.58
C MET A 20 -0.91 10.00 -3.13
N ARG A 21 -1.36 10.61 -4.24
CA ARG A 21 -0.69 11.79 -4.81
C ARG A 21 -0.58 12.91 -3.78
N SER A 22 -1.71 13.28 -3.18
CA SER A 22 -1.76 14.40 -2.22
C SER A 22 -0.86 14.16 -1.00
N SER A 23 -0.83 12.94 -0.47
CA SER A 23 0.00 12.56 0.67
C SER A 23 1.49 12.56 0.32
N VAL A 24 1.86 11.92 -0.79
CA VAL A 24 3.26 11.78 -1.23
C VAL A 24 3.86 13.12 -1.61
N GLU A 25 3.15 13.93 -2.41
CA GLU A 25 3.66 15.22 -2.87
C GLU A 25 3.84 16.19 -1.71
N ARG A 26 2.92 16.17 -0.73
CA ARG A 26 3.05 16.95 0.50
C ARG A 26 4.22 16.47 1.37
N TYR A 27 4.41 15.17 1.52
CA TYR A 27 5.42 14.60 2.41
C TYR A 27 6.85 14.78 1.86
N TYR A 28 7.02 14.63 0.55
CA TYR A 28 8.33 14.68 -0.10
C TYR A 28 8.65 16.00 -0.80
N ASP A 29 7.70 16.94 -0.86
CA ASP A 29 7.82 18.20 -1.61
C ASP A 29 8.27 17.97 -3.07
N ALA A 30 7.71 16.93 -3.70
CA ALA A 30 8.08 16.46 -5.04
C ALA A 30 6.91 15.77 -5.74
N PRO A 31 6.80 15.86 -7.09
CA PRO A 31 5.74 15.18 -7.84
C PRO A 31 5.70 13.68 -7.59
N LEU A 32 4.50 13.08 -7.57
CA LEU A 32 4.32 11.64 -7.34
C LEU A 32 5.17 10.79 -8.29
N GLU A 33 5.29 11.19 -9.56
CA GLU A 33 6.05 10.49 -10.59
C GLU A 33 7.53 10.40 -10.24
N ARG A 34 8.10 11.46 -9.64
CA ARG A 34 9.49 11.49 -9.21
C ARG A 34 9.72 10.53 -8.04
N VAL A 35 8.78 10.47 -7.10
CA VAL A 35 8.88 9.56 -5.94
C VAL A 35 8.67 8.11 -6.40
N ALA A 36 7.70 7.86 -7.28
CA ALA A 36 7.39 6.55 -7.84
C ALA A 36 8.52 5.95 -8.69
N ALA A 37 9.41 6.78 -9.23
CA ALA A 37 10.59 6.31 -9.96
C ALA A 37 11.60 5.57 -9.07
N VAL A 38 11.56 5.78 -7.74
CA VAL A 38 12.55 5.23 -6.79
C VAL A 38 11.93 4.49 -5.60
N GLN A 39 10.62 4.63 -5.38
CA GLN A 39 9.87 3.93 -4.32
C GLN A 39 8.82 3.00 -4.90
N CYS A 40 8.48 1.96 -4.14
CA CYS A 40 7.34 1.11 -4.44
C CYS A 40 6.08 1.71 -3.78
N LEU A 41 5.09 2.08 -4.58
CA LEU A 41 3.82 2.63 -4.11
C LEU A 41 2.66 1.87 -4.73
N PHE A 42 1.59 1.72 -3.97
CA PHE A 42 0.33 1.16 -4.43
C PHE A 42 -0.85 1.93 -3.84
N ALA A 43 -1.82 2.25 -4.68
CA ALA A 43 -3.08 2.88 -4.29
C ALA A 43 -4.26 2.12 -4.89
N GLY A 44 -5.23 1.74 -4.07
CA GLY A 44 -6.41 1.02 -4.53
C GLY A 44 -7.22 0.39 -3.41
N THR A 45 -8.06 -0.57 -3.75
CA THR A 45 -8.87 -1.31 -2.77
C THR A 45 -8.07 -2.33 -1.99
N VAL A 46 -8.59 -2.74 -0.82
CA VAL A 46 -7.98 -3.79 0.01
C VAL A 46 -7.72 -5.08 -0.78
N ARG A 47 -8.66 -5.50 -1.64
CA ARG A 47 -8.48 -6.69 -2.49
C ARG A 47 -7.33 -6.52 -3.47
N GLN A 48 -7.30 -5.41 -4.20
CA GLN A 48 -6.22 -5.16 -5.17
C GLN A 48 -4.86 -5.05 -4.47
N ALA A 49 -4.80 -4.47 -3.28
CA ALA A 49 -3.58 -4.43 -2.46
C ALA A 49 -3.13 -5.84 -2.04
N ALA A 50 -4.06 -6.72 -1.65
CA ALA A 50 -3.74 -8.09 -1.28
C ALA A 50 -3.14 -8.86 -2.48
N ASP A 51 -3.77 -8.75 -3.65
CA ASP A 51 -3.31 -9.38 -4.89
C ASP A 51 -1.91 -8.86 -5.29
N HIS A 52 -1.70 -7.55 -5.18
CA HIS A 52 -0.41 -6.92 -5.50
C HIS A 52 0.70 -7.38 -4.55
N LEU A 53 0.44 -7.42 -3.24
CA LEU A 53 1.40 -7.90 -2.23
C LEU A 53 1.66 -9.40 -2.36
N ALA A 54 0.66 -10.20 -2.71
CA ALA A 54 0.80 -11.64 -2.92
C ALA A 54 1.84 -11.94 -4.00
N GLY A 55 1.88 -11.16 -5.09
CA GLY A 55 2.89 -11.29 -6.13
C GLY A 55 4.33 -11.17 -5.60
N TYR A 56 4.59 -10.24 -4.67
CA TYR A 56 5.91 -10.11 -4.05
C TYR A 56 6.22 -11.26 -3.09
N VAL A 57 5.24 -11.75 -2.34
CA VAL A 57 5.41 -12.90 -1.44
C VAL A 57 5.75 -14.16 -2.24
N GLN A 58 5.01 -14.39 -3.33
CA GLN A 58 5.26 -15.49 -4.28
C GLN A 58 6.64 -15.37 -4.93
N ALA A 59 7.10 -14.15 -5.24
CA ALA A 59 8.45 -13.88 -5.73
C ALA A 59 9.57 -14.03 -4.68
N GLY A 60 9.24 -14.33 -3.42
CA GLY A 60 10.23 -14.63 -2.37
C GLY A 60 10.31 -13.61 -1.24
N ALA A 61 9.49 -12.57 -1.21
CA ALA A 61 9.41 -11.68 -0.06
C ALA A 61 8.98 -12.45 1.20
N ARG A 62 9.65 -12.17 2.33
CA ARG A 62 9.37 -12.79 3.64
C ARG A 62 9.08 -11.76 4.72
N HIS A 63 9.47 -10.51 4.50
CA HIS A 63 9.17 -9.38 5.36
C HIS A 63 8.52 -8.27 4.53
N LEU A 64 7.38 -7.77 4.98
CA LEU A 64 6.67 -6.65 4.36
C LEU A 64 6.70 -5.49 5.35
N VAL A 65 7.32 -4.38 4.95
CA VAL A 65 7.35 -3.12 5.71
C VAL A 65 6.45 -2.14 4.99
N ILE A 66 5.33 -1.79 5.63
CA ILE A 66 4.28 -0.98 5.01
C ILE A 66 4.27 0.41 5.62
N ARG A 67 4.35 1.44 4.77
CA ARG A 67 4.00 2.82 5.14
C ARG A 67 2.58 3.09 4.65
N LEU A 68 1.68 3.48 5.55
CA LEU A 68 0.33 3.89 5.17
C LEU A 68 0.34 5.37 4.76
N ALA A 69 -0.11 5.66 3.55
CA ALA A 69 -0.43 7.02 3.09
C ALA A 69 -1.90 7.31 3.46
N THR A 70 -2.10 7.64 4.73
CA THR A 70 -3.40 7.93 5.35
C THR A 70 -3.26 9.14 6.27
N ASP A 71 -4.34 9.87 6.49
CA ASP A 71 -4.37 10.93 7.49
C ASP A 71 -4.60 10.35 8.90
N ASP A 72 -5.42 9.29 9.01
CA ASP A 72 -5.66 8.54 10.24
C ASP A 72 -4.86 7.23 10.22
N HIS A 73 -3.77 7.20 10.99
CA HIS A 73 -2.84 6.08 11.02
C HIS A 73 -3.34 4.93 11.89
N GLU A 74 -4.17 5.20 12.90
CA GLU A 74 -4.72 4.17 13.78
C GLU A 74 -5.79 3.39 13.01
N ALA A 75 -6.75 4.09 12.41
CA ALA A 75 -7.77 3.46 11.56
C ALA A 75 -7.16 2.71 10.36
N GLY A 76 -6.11 3.28 9.74
CA GLY A 76 -5.41 2.62 8.65
C GLY A 76 -4.67 1.35 9.08
N LEU A 77 -4.12 1.31 10.29
CA LEU A 77 -3.48 0.11 10.84
C LEU A 77 -4.51 -0.97 11.15
N GLU A 78 -5.67 -0.59 11.72
CA GLU A 78 -6.80 -1.49 11.95
C GLU A 78 -7.32 -2.08 10.62
N GLU A 79 -7.55 -1.25 9.60
CA GLU A 79 -7.97 -1.71 8.27
C GLU A 79 -6.97 -2.72 7.66
N LEU A 80 -5.67 -2.44 7.80
CA LEU A 80 -4.63 -3.35 7.35
C LEU A 80 -4.67 -4.68 8.12
N ALA A 81 -4.82 -4.64 9.44
CA ALA A 81 -4.82 -5.82 10.30
C ALA A 81 -6.06 -6.69 10.10
N ASP A 82 -7.24 -6.07 9.99
CA ASP A 82 -8.53 -6.76 10.00
C ASP A 82 -9.00 -7.15 8.60
N GLN A 83 -8.61 -6.40 7.57
CA GLN A 83 -9.09 -6.64 6.21
C GLN A 83 -7.98 -7.12 5.27
N LEU A 84 -6.85 -6.40 5.19
CA LEU A 84 -5.79 -6.72 4.22
C LEU A 84 -5.02 -7.99 4.60
N LEU A 85 -4.57 -8.09 5.85
CA LEU A 85 -3.71 -9.18 6.31
C LEU A 85 -4.38 -10.57 6.19
N PRO A 86 -5.68 -10.75 6.54
CA PRO A 86 -6.36 -12.02 6.33
C PRO A 86 -6.52 -12.39 4.86
N LEU A 87 -6.76 -11.42 3.97
CA LEU A 87 -6.83 -11.66 2.53
C LEU A 87 -5.47 -12.09 1.98
N LEU A 88 -4.42 -11.34 2.28
CA LEU A 88 -3.06 -11.67 1.85
C LEU A 88 -2.65 -13.08 2.27
N ARG A 89 -2.93 -13.47 3.52
CA ARG A 89 -2.63 -14.83 4.02
C ARG A 89 -3.37 -15.93 3.28
N ARG A 90 -4.54 -15.65 2.69
CA ARG A 90 -5.29 -16.61 1.87
C ARG A 90 -4.67 -16.75 0.48
N GLU A 91 -4.27 -15.63 -0.13
CA GLU A 91 -3.67 -15.59 -1.48
C GLU A 91 -2.24 -16.19 -1.54
N THR A 92 -1.53 -16.23 -0.41
CA THR A 92 -0.14 -16.72 -0.33
C THR A 92 -0.01 -18.10 0.32
N ARG A 93 -1.11 -18.81 0.54
CA ARG A 93 -1.10 -20.13 1.20
C ARG A 93 -0.83 -21.26 0.22
#